data_AF-A0A6M0GAZ0-F1
#
_entry.id   AF-A0A6M0GAZ0-F1
#
_cell.length_a   1.000
_cell.length_b   1.000
_cell.length_c   1.000
_cell.angle_alpha   90.00
_cell.angle_beta   90.00
_cell.angle_gamma   90.00
#
_symmetry.space_group_name_H-M   'P 1'
#
loop_
_entity.id
_entity.type
_entity.pdbx_description
1 polymer ?
#
loop_
_entity_poly.entity_id
_entity_poly.type
_entity_poly.pdbx_seq_one_letter_code
_entity_poly.pdbx_strand_id
1 'polypeptide(L)'
;MMAISLTSTGWFSEEEELLGTWSSQDDIVDLNEDIFVDEFTIVNTFGGNDSLIGNVIFGIGIHNQGLINTGDGNDTVTGMSYFDFSLENSGTIDTGNGNDAVTGISGYASSILNSGTINTGNGDDTVTGRAEIDIGVGIGIFNSGTIDTGNGRDTVTGISYVNLGIHNSGIIDTGNDNDTVTGNSGDTVGIVNSGTVDTGEGNDIVTGIARHNSGGISNRGTINTGNGNDTVTGSAGNAVGIYNFLATIDTGHGDDNVTGIAGYSVGIFNSGTIDTGNGNDTITGIAGYEIGIENSGTINTGDGDDTVAGNTEGNVGILNSGIINTGTGNDTVIGNAEGNEGLLNSGTINTGDGDDTVAGNTEGNVGISNGGTIDTGNGNDTVTGSNGLLGISNEAIIDTGNGHDTVTGNALGMLGIGNIGTINTGNGNDTITGSAIAQLGIENSGTIDTGDGHDIITGSAEGFIGISNSGTINTGDGNDIITGYAGGFTSIFNSGTIDTGSGHDTVDASGIGGFDGNGNGRILLGDGNDVIKGFGGYFVNSGQFVDGGAGFDTAFVGIGFNVSLLSLGASSEDINIGSMSFTDVEVFNFNNQSFTLEQLQAEVIA
;
A
#
# COMPACT_ATOMS: atom_id res chain seq x y z
N MET A 1 12.06 11.60 -55.01
CA MET A 1 12.25 10.39 -54.20
C MET A 1 11.09 9.52 -54.63
N MET A 2 11.36 8.30 -55.09
CA MET A 2 10.43 7.61 -55.98
C MET A 2 9.35 6.92 -55.15
N ALA A 3 8.28 7.65 -54.80
CA ALA A 3 7.20 7.10 -54.01
C ALA A 3 6.38 6.04 -54.76
N ILE A 4 5.99 4.99 -54.05
CA ILE A 4 4.97 4.04 -54.47
C ILE A 4 3.61 4.56 -54.03
N SER A 5 2.76 4.84 -55.01
CA SER A 5 1.37 5.21 -54.76
C SER A 5 0.51 3.96 -54.77
N LEU A 6 -0.13 3.66 -53.64
CA LEU A 6 -1.16 2.64 -53.59
C LEU A 6 -2.49 3.25 -54.05
N THR A 7 -3.30 2.49 -54.77
CA THR A 7 -4.62 2.92 -55.26
C THR A 7 -5.64 1.82 -55.05
N SER A 8 -6.91 2.10 -55.36
CA SER A 8 -7.98 1.07 -55.35
C SER A 8 -7.80 -0.09 -56.33
N THR A 9 -6.84 -0.02 -57.26
CA THR A 9 -6.66 -1.03 -58.33
C THR A 9 -5.31 -1.74 -58.33
N GLY A 10 -4.35 -1.26 -57.53
CA GLY A 10 -2.99 -1.77 -57.51
C GLY A 10 -1.98 -0.72 -57.03
N TRP A 11 -0.70 -1.03 -57.17
CA TRP A 11 0.41 -0.15 -56.78
C TRP A 11 1.18 0.35 -58.01
N PHE A 12 1.58 1.61 -57.97
CA PHE A 12 2.16 2.33 -59.09
C PHE A 12 3.48 3.00 -58.69
N SER A 13 4.40 3.15 -59.65
CA SER A 13 5.59 3.99 -59.49
C SER A 13 5.23 5.48 -59.49
N GLU A 14 6.18 6.34 -59.11
CA GLU A 14 6.06 7.81 -59.21
C GLU A 14 5.73 8.27 -60.66
N GLU A 15 6.11 7.49 -61.68
CA GLU A 15 5.82 7.78 -63.09
C GLU A 15 4.45 7.23 -63.56
N GLU A 16 3.58 6.84 -62.63
CA GLU A 16 2.27 6.22 -62.88
C GLU A 16 2.35 4.87 -63.64
N GLU A 17 3.47 4.16 -63.55
CA GLU A 17 3.57 2.81 -64.12
C GLU A 17 2.96 1.79 -63.15
N LEU A 18 2.03 0.96 -63.64
CA LEU A 18 1.43 -0.13 -62.87
C LEU A 18 2.49 -1.20 -62.58
N LEU A 19 2.75 -1.45 -61.29
CA LEU A 19 3.74 -2.43 -60.82
C LEU A 19 3.09 -3.76 -60.41
N GLY A 20 1.83 -3.72 -59.98
CA GLY A 20 0.99 -4.90 -59.76
C GLY A 20 -0.42 -4.54 -59.33
N THR A 21 -1.26 -5.56 -59.18
CA THR A 21 -2.70 -5.43 -58.89
C THR A 21 -3.07 -6.31 -57.71
N TRP A 22 -3.98 -5.80 -56.88
CA TRP A 22 -4.52 -6.52 -55.73
C TRP A 22 -5.23 -7.83 -56.11
N SER A 23 -5.09 -8.86 -55.30
CA SER A 23 -5.63 -10.19 -55.55
C SER A 23 -5.93 -10.94 -54.25
N SER A 24 -6.84 -11.91 -54.28
CA SER A 24 -7.14 -12.74 -53.09
C SER A 24 -6.03 -13.79 -52.77
N GLN A 25 -4.79 -13.51 -53.14
CA GLN A 25 -3.58 -14.28 -52.85
C GLN A 25 -2.60 -13.32 -52.16
N ASP A 26 -1.56 -13.85 -51.54
CA ASP A 26 -0.49 -13.04 -50.95
C ASP A 26 -0.01 -11.93 -51.91
N ASP A 27 -0.31 -10.68 -51.57
CA ASP A 27 0.11 -9.47 -52.26
C ASP A 27 1.34 -8.88 -51.54
N ILE A 28 2.49 -8.82 -52.23
CA ILE A 28 3.75 -8.33 -51.66
C ILE A 28 4.19 -7.04 -52.36
N VAL A 29 4.25 -5.96 -51.58
CA VAL A 29 4.79 -4.64 -51.98
C VAL A 29 6.08 -4.39 -51.19
N ASP A 30 7.22 -4.66 -51.80
CA ASP A 30 8.56 -4.38 -51.23
C ASP A 30 9.49 -3.89 -52.34
N LEU A 31 9.69 -2.57 -52.42
CA LEU A 31 10.46 -1.93 -53.49
C LEU A 31 11.60 -1.04 -52.99
N ASN A 32 11.86 -1.00 -51.68
CA ASN A 32 12.83 -0.08 -51.05
C ASN A 32 12.56 1.40 -51.36
N GLU A 33 11.29 1.79 -51.34
CA GLU A 33 10.83 3.16 -51.54
C GLU A 33 9.76 3.51 -50.49
N ASP A 34 9.36 4.78 -50.43
CA ASP A 34 8.28 5.26 -49.58
C ASP A 34 6.91 4.82 -50.13
N ILE A 35 6.00 4.45 -49.24
CA ILE A 35 4.60 4.14 -49.58
C ILE A 35 3.72 5.31 -49.15
N PHE A 36 2.98 5.88 -50.10
CA PHE A 36 2.04 6.97 -49.84
C PHE A 36 0.59 6.57 -50.18
N VAL A 37 -0.32 6.82 -49.23
CA VAL A 37 -1.77 6.63 -49.39
C VAL A 37 -2.48 7.94 -49.05
N ASP A 38 -3.07 8.57 -50.06
CA ASP A 38 -3.76 9.87 -49.93
C ASP A 38 -5.12 9.74 -49.21
N GLU A 39 -5.63 10.84 -48.66
CA GLU A 39 -6.82 10.93 -47.76
C GLU A 39 -8.08 10.23 -48.31
N PHE A 40 -8.24 10.20 -49.63
CA PHE A 40 -9.43 9.61 -50.29
C PHE A 40 -9.14 8.28 -50.99
N THR A 41 -7.97 7.70 -50.74
CA THR A 41 -7.55 6.43 -51.32
C THR A 41 -7.99 5.26 -50.45
N ILE A 42 -8.54 4.23 -51.10
CA ILE A 42 -8.82 2.94 -50.48
C ILE A 42 -7.90 1.92 -51.13
N VAL A 43 -7.01 1.34 -50.34
CA VAL A 43 -6.20 0.17 -50.67
C VAL A 43 -6.93 -1.04 -50.11
N ASN A 44 -7.17 -2.05 -50.96
CA ASN A 44 -7.84 -3.28 -50.57
C ASN A 44 -7.17 -4.45 -51.29
N THR A 45 -6.45 -5.30 -50.56
CA THR A 45 -5.73 -6.45 -51.10
C THR A 45 -6.64 -7.67 -51.32
N PHE A 46 -7.85 -7.69 -50.76
CA PHE A 46 -8.85 -8.77 -50.90
C PHE A 46 -8.52 -10.08 -50.14
N GLY A 47 -7.60 -10.04 -49.16
CA GLY A 47 -7.19 -11.15 -48.29
C GLY A 47 -6.06 -12.01 -48.85
N GLY A 48 -5.39 -12.78 -48.00
CA GLY A 48 -4.09 -13.38 -48.30
C GLY A 48 -3.16 -13.21 -47.10
N ASN A 49 -1.90 -13.65 -47.16
CA ASN A 49 -0.90 -13.16 -46.20
C ASN A 49 -0.14 -12.02 -46.88
N ASP A 50 -0.68 -10.82 -46.76
CA ASP A 50 -0.25 -9.65 -47.50
C ASP A 50 0.90 -8.93 -46.80
N SER A 51 1.74 -8.26 -47.59
CA SER A 51 2.92 -7.58 -47.07
C SER A 51 3.16 -6.25 -47.74
N LEU A 52 3.02 -5.17 -46.96
CA LEU A 52 3.29 -3.80 -47.37
C LEU A 52 4.54 -3.30 -46.65
N ILE A 53 5.65 -3.18 -47.37
CA ILE A 53 6.96 -2.80 -46.82
C ILE A 53 7.44 -1.51 -47.48
N GLY A 54 7.38 -0.41 -46.73
CA GLY A 54 8.00 0.85 -47.09
C GLY A 54 9.37 0.98 -46.43
N ASN A 55 10.45 1.10 -47.20
CA ASN A 55 11.81 1.09 -46.65
C ASN A 55 12.68 2.18 -47.29
N VAL A 56 13.00 3.20 -46.51
CA VAL A 56 13.74 4.37 -46.99
C VAL A 56 14.86 4.78 -46.05
N ILE A 57 15.85 5.49 -46.60
CA ILE A 57 16.90 6.12 -45.79
C ILE A 57 16.43 7.50 -45.30
N PHE A 58 15.82 8.28 -46.20
CA PHE A 58 15.28 9.62 -45.93
C PHE A 58 13.79 9.59 -46.33
N GLY A 59 12.92 10.28 -45.60
CA GLY A 59 11.47 10.21 -45.84
C GLY A 59 10.77 9.17 -44.98
N ILE A 60 9.46 9.08 -45.14
CA ILE A 60 8.59 8.22 -44.33
C ILE A 60 8.49 6.84 -45.00
N GLY A 61 8.65 5.76 -44.24
CA GLY A 61 8.49 4.41 -44.79
C GLY A 61 7.08 4.19 -45.33
N ILE A 62 6.07 4.35 -44.46
CA ILE A 62 4.65 4.33 -44.83
C ILE A 62 3.98 5.61 -44.32
N HIS A 63 3.40 6.39 -45.23
CA HIS A 63 2.59 7.56 -44.90
C HIS A 63 1.15 7.32 -45.36
N ASN A 64 0.27 7.07 -44.39
CA ASN A 64 -1.14 6.77 -44.61
C ASN A 64 -2.05 7.93 -44.15
N GLN A 65 -2.81 8.47 -45.09
CA GLN A 65 -3.89 9.43 -44.84
C GLN A 65 -5.27 8.84 -45.22
N GLY A 66 -5.30 7.76 -46.00
CA GLY A 66 -6.50 7.08 -46.49
C GLY A 66 -6.81 5.78 -45.73
N LEU A 67 -7.33 4.77 -46.44
CA LEU A 67 -7.59 3.44 -45.90
C LEU A 67 -6.63 2.42 -46.51
N ILE A 68 -5.88 1.72 -45.65
CA ILE A 68 -5.19 0.47 -45.96
C ILE A 68 -6.01 -0.66 -45.36
N ASN A 69 -6.58 -1.53 -46.21
CA ASN A 69 -7.31 -2.73 -45.79
C ASN A 69 -6.63 -3.96 -46.41
N THR A 70 -6.12 -4.88 -45.58
CA THR A 70 -5.46 -6.11 -46.05
C THR A 70 -6.38 -7.35 -46.07
N GLY A 71 -7.58 -7.26 -45.49
CA GLY A 71 -8.56 -8.35 -45.55
C GLY A 71 -8.26 -9.47 -44.54
N ASP A 72 -8.70 -10.70 -44.78
CA ASP A 72 -8.39 -11.80 -43.85
C ASP A 72 -7.05 -12.47 -44.23
N GLY A 73 -6.24 -12.83 -43.23
CA GLY A 73 -5.01 -13.60 -43.31
C GLY A 73 -3.96 -13.07 -42.34
N ASN A 74 -2.72 -13.56 -42.40
CA ASN A 74 -1.65 -13.07 -41.52
C ASN A 74 -0.86 -11.97 -42.24
N ASP A 75 -1.30 -10.74 -42.04
CA ASP A 75 -0.86 -9.59 -42.82
C ASP A 75 0.24 -8.79 -42.11
N THR A 76 1.04 -8.09 -42.92
CA THR A 76 2.16 -7.30 -42.43
C THR A 76 2.19 -5.91 -43.06
N VAL A 77 2.19 -4.88 -42.22
CA VAL A 77 2.37 -3.47 -42.63
C VAL A 77 3.61 -2.93 -41.93
N THR A 78 4.71 -2.79 -42.68
CA THR A 78 6.02 -2.43 -42.14
C THR A 78 6.55 -1.13 -42.74
N GLY A 79 6.68 -0.11 -41.90
CA GLY A 79 7.41 1.11 -42.21
C GLY A 79 8.84 1.05 -41.67
N MET A 80 9.82 1.37 -42.50
CA MET A 80 11.23 1.52 -42.11
C MET A 80 11.78 2.85 -42.62
N SER A 81 12.37 3.64 -41.72
CA SER A 81 13.08 4.86 -42.08
C SER A 81 14.31 5.07 -41.22
N TYR A 82 15.43 5.48 -41.82
CA TYR A 82 16.62 5.80 -41.03
C TYR A 82 16.49 7.18 -40.36
N PHE A 83 16.13 8.24 -41.10
CA PHE A 83 16.16 9.61 -40.59
C PHE A 83 14.80 10.19 -40.13
N ASP A 84 13.68 9.74 -40.69
CA ASP A 84 12.35 10.29 -40.41
C ASP A 84 11.44 9.22 -39.77
N PHE A 85 10.13 9.49 -39.68
CA PHE A 85 9.15 8.54 -39.15
C PHE A 85 9.12 7.28 -39.99
N SER A 86 8.98 6.12 -39.37
CA SER A 86 8.94 4.87 -40.12
C SER A 86 7.52 4.57 -40.60
N LEU A 87 6.51 4.79 -39.75
CA LEU A 87 5.09 4.71 -40.08
C LEU A 87 4.35 5.92 -39.52
N GLU A 88 3.79 6.75 -40.41
CA GLU A 88 2.90 7.86 -40.06
C GLU A 88 1.47 7.54 -40.51
N ASN A 89 0.56 7.38 -39.55
CA ASN A 89 -0.83 7.06 -39.79
C ASN A 89 -1.74 8.20 -39.30
N SER A 90 -2.46 8.81 -40.23
CA SER A 90 -3.55 9.76 -39.98
C SER A 90 -4.90 9.30 -40.56
N GLY A 91 -4.88 8.23 -41.36
CA GLY A 91 -6.05 7.53 -41.86
C GLY A 91 -6.36 6.26 -41.08
N THR A 92 -6.69 5.18 -41.77
CA THR A 92 -6.99 3.86 -41.19
C THR A 92 -6.07 2.80 -41.78
N ILE A 93 -5.45 2.00 -40.91
CA ILE A 93 -4.84 0.71 -41.24
C ILE A 93 -5.76 -0.35 -40.62
N ASP A 94 -6.26 -1.28 -41.43
CA ASP A 94 -7.23 -2.32 -41.07
C ASP A 94 -6.73 -3.66 -41.61
N THR A 95 -6.15 -4.51 -40.75
CA THR A 95 -5.56 -5.78 -41.19
C THR A 95 -6.50 -6.98 -41.12
N GLY A 96 -7.73 -6.79 -40.65
CA GLY A 96 -8.82 -7.76 -40.78
C GLY A 96 -8.78 -8.90 -39.76
N ASN A 97 -8.73 -10.17 -40.17
CA ASN A 97 -8.63 -11.28 -39.20
C ASN A 97 -7.43 -12.15 -39.55
N GLY A 98 -6.68 -12.55 -38.55
CA GLY A 98 -5.51 -13.40 -38.63
C GLY A 98 -4.48 -12.91 -37.62
N ASN A 99 -3.26 -13.44 -37.68
CA ASN A 99 -2.19 -12.99 -36.78
C ASN A 99 -1.36 -11.94 -37.51
N ASP A 100 -1.72 -10.68 -37.30
CA ASP A 100 -1.25 -9.55 -38.06
C ASP A 100 -0.12 -8.79 -37.37
N ALA A 101 0.64 -8.02 -38.17
CA ALA A 101 1.72 -7.21 -37.66
C ALA A 101 1.76 -5.82 -38.30
N VAL A 102 1.64 -4.78 -37.46
CA VAL A 102 1.92 -3.40 -37.82
C VAL A 102 3.22 -2.97 -37.17
N THR A 103 4.25 -2.75 -37.97
CA THR A 103 5.61 -2.50 -37.49
C THR A 103 6.16 -1.18 -38.02
N GLY A 104 6.66 -0.34 -37.11
CA GLY A 104 7.52 0.79 -37.45
C GLY A 104 8.94 0.54 -36.93
N ILE A 105 9.95 0.70 -37.78
CA ILE A 105 11.37 0.73 -37.37
C ILE A 105 12.02 2.03 -37.83
N SER A 106 12.41 2.88 -36.87
CA SER A 106 13.02 4.18 -37.12
C SER A 106 14.44 4.24 -36.59
N GLY A 107 15.33 4.96 -37.28
CA GLY A 107 16.66 5.27 -36.77
C GLY A 107 16.62 6.44 -35.78
N TYR A 108 16.27 7.64 -36.26
CA TYR A 108 16.36 8.91 -35.50
C TYR A 108 15.03 9.49 -35.00
N ALA A 109 13.91 9.19 -35.66
CA ALA A 109 12.59 9.76 -35.36
C ALA A 109 11.71 8.79 -34.58
N SER A 110 10.43 9.13 -34.41
CA SER A 110 9.47 8.19 -33.80
C SER A 110 9.15 7.08 -34.79
N SER A 111 8.90 5.87 -34.27
CA SER A 111 8.64 4.72 -35.13
C SER A 111 7.22 4.75 -35.67
N ILE A 112 6.25 4.52 -34.80
CA ILE A 112 4.84 4.64 -35.15
C ILE A 112 4.35 5.99 -34.65
N LEU A 113 3.90 6.85 -35.57
CA LEU A 113 3.15 8.07 -35.27
C LEU A 113 1.70 7.85 -35.69
N ASN A 114 0.84 7.54 -34.72
CA ASN A 114 -0.58 7.29 -34.95
C ASN A 114 -1.46 8.46 -34.47
N SER A 115 -2.19 9.05 -35.40
CA SER A 115 -3.25 10.04 -35.16
C SER A 115 -4.59 9.62 -35.76
N GLY A 116 -4.62 8.53 -36.52
CA GLY A 116 -5.82 7.90 -37.07
C GLY A 116 -6.15 6.60 -36.33
N THR A 117 -6.48 5.55 -37.08
CA THR A 117 -6.83 4.22 -36.55
C THR A 117 -5.86 3.16 -37.07
N ILE A 118 -5.36 2.32 -36.16
CA ILE A 118 -4.76 1.02 -36.48
C ILE A 118 -5.71 -0.01 -35.88
N ASN A 119 -6.28 -0.87 -36.72
CA ASN A 119 -7.17 -1.97 -36.36
C ASN A 119 -6.57 -3.28 -36.88
N THR A 120 -6.25 -4.23 -36.00
CA THR A 120 -5.75 -5.54 -36.44
C THR A 120 -6.79 -6.66 -36.37
N GLY A 121 -7.87 -6.46 -35.61
CA GLY A 121 -9.11 -7.20 -35.73
C GLY A 121 -9.20 -8.47 -34.90
N ASN A 122 -9.07 -9.69 -35.44
CA ASN A 122 -9.06 -10.87 -34.55
C ASN A 122 -7.91 -11.79 -34.89
N GLY A 123 -7.19 -12.25 -33.88
CA GLY A 123 -6.08 -13.18 -33.93
C GLY A 123 -5.02 -12.78 -32.92
N ASP A 124 -3.87 -13.47 -32.89
CA ASP A 124 -2.78 -13.04 -32.00
C ASP A 124 -1.94 -11.97 -32.73
N ASP A 125 -2.27 -10.70 -32.53
CA ASP A 125 -1.77 -9.56 -33.29
C ASP A 125 -0.63 -8.81 -32.62
N THR A 126 0.12 -8.05 -33.44
CA THR A 126 1.26 -7.27 -32.96
C THR A 126 1.32 -5.86 -33.54
N VAL A 127 1.47 -4.87 -32.67
CA VAL A 127 1.79 -3.48 -33.04
C VAL A 127 3.11 -3.08 -32.41
N THR A 128 4.17 -2.97 -33.20
CA THR A 128 5.53 -2.73 -32.71
C THR A 128 6.16 -1.47 -33.28
N GLY A 129 6.52 -0.54 -32.41
CA GLY A 129 7.30 0.64 -32.76
C GLY A 129 8.70 0.62 -32.14
N ARG A 130 9.74 0.53 -32.95
CA ARG A 130 11.15 0.51 -32.50
C ARG A 130 11.99 1.66 -33.04
N ALA A 131 12.42 2.56 -32.16
CA ALA A 131 13.41 3.61 -32.46
C ALA A 131 14.82 3.13 -32.05
N GLU A 132 15.73 2.90 -33.01
CA GLU A 132 16.97 2.13 -32.84
C GLU A 132 18.22 2.90 -32.39
N ILE A 133 18.29 4.23 -32.54
CA ILE A 133 19.55 4.96 -32.37
C ILE A 133 19.58 5.85 -31.12
N ASP A 134 20.65 5.68 -30.32
CA ASP A 134 21.03 6.38 -29.08
C ASP A 134 21.22 7.92 -29.17
N ILE A 135 20.96 8.57 -30.31
CA ILE A 135 21.20 10.02 -30.48
C ILE A 135 19.98 10.81 -30.97
N GLY A 136 18.80 10.19 -31.01
CA GLY A 136 17.55 10.76 -31.51
C GLY A 136 16.51 11.10 -30.43
N VAL A 137 15.43 11.78 -30.86
CA VAL A 137 14.21 12.04 -30.05
C VAL A 137 13.15 10.95 -30.23
N GLY A 138 13.52 9.83 -30.85
CA GLY A 138 12.60 8.83 -31.33
C GLY A 138 11.79 8.15 -30.23
N ILE A 139 10.47 8.15 -30.38
CA ILE A 139 9.54 7.43 -29.52
C ILE A 139 9.21 6.09 -30.19
N GLY A 140 9.07 5.00 -29.43
CA GLY A 140 8.65 3.72 -29.99
C GLY A 140 7.30 3.84 -30.68
N ILE A 141 6.26 4.13 -29.89
CA ILE A 141 4.90 4.42 -30.35
C ILE A 141 4.42 5.75 -29.79
N PHE A 142 4.06 6.69 -30.67
CA PHE A 142 3.33 7.89 -30.33
C PHE A 142 1.88 7.73 -30.81
N ASN A 143 0.95 7.56 -29.87
CA ASN A 143 -0.46 7.38 -30.15
C ASN A 143 -1.29 8.59 -29.66
N SER A 144 -2.03 9.19 -30.58
CA SER A 144 -3.04 10.22 -30.34
C SER A 144 -4.39 9.88 -30.97
N GLY A 145 -4.46 8.76 -31.71
CA GLY A 145 -5.68 8.20 -32.28
C GLY A 145 -6.06 6.91 -31.56
N THR A 146 -6.41 5.88 -32.33
CA THR A 146 -6.79 4.56 -31.82
C THR A 146 -5.84 3.48 -32.33
N ILE A 147 -5.38 2.62 -31.43
CA ILE A 147 -4.83 1.31 -31.72
C ILE A 147 -5.82 0.31 -31.11
N ASP A 148 -6.40 -0.54 -31.94
CA ASP A 148 -7.39 -1.56 -31.60
C ASP A 148 -6.88 -2.89 -32.16
N THR A 149 -6.55 -3.86 -31.31
CA THR A 149 -6.11 -5.18 -31.78
C THR A 149 -7.22 -6.23 -31.77
N GLY A 150 -8.36 -5.90 -31.18
CA GLY A 150 -9.57 -6.72 -31.14
C GLY A 150 -9.42 -8.01 -30.31
N ASN A 151 -9.82 -9.19 -30.78
CA ASN A 151 -9.74 -10.39 -29.90
C ASN A 151 -8.54 -11.27 -30.25
N GLY A 152 -7.88 -11.79 -29.22
CA GLY A 152 -6.77 -12.73 -29.30
C GLY A 152 -5.65 -12.28 -28.39
N ARG A 153 -4.52 -13.00 -28.37
CA ARG A 153 -3.43 -12.66 -27.42
C ARG A 153 -2.52 -11.65 -28.07
N ASP A 154 -2.84 -10.39 -27.87
CA ASP A 154 -2.28 -9.29 -28.61
C ASP A 154 -1.10 -8.64 -27.91
N THR A 155 -0.28 -7.94 -28.69
CA THR A 155 0.89 -7.25 -28.16
C THR A 155 1.11 -5.89 -28.79
N VAL A 156 1.09 -4.85 -27.96
CA VAL A 156 1.48 -3.49 -28.32
C VAL A 156 2.81 -3.14 -27.66
N THR A 157 3.87 -2.98 -28.45
CA THR A 157 5.23 -2.78 -27.95
C THR A 157 5.88 -1.52 -28.52
N GLY A 158 6.22 -0.58 -27.65
CA GLY A 158 7.02 0.60 -27.96
C GLY A 158 8.41 0.51 -27.37
N ILE A 159 9.45 0.55 -28.20
CA ILE A 159 10.85 0.49 -27.78
C ILE A 159 11.57 1.76 -28.25
N SER A 160 12.23 2.44 -27.33
CA SER A 160 13.15 3.53 -27.62
C SER A 160 14.41 3.46 -26.76
N TYR A 161 15.56 3.74 -27.35
CA TYR A 161 16.81 3.81 -26.61
C TYR A 161 16.97 5.11 -25.82
N VAL A 162 16.38 6.22 -26.27
CA VAL A 162 16.60 7.54 -25.66
C VAL A 162 15.31 8.14 -25.12
N ASN A 163 14.21 8.04 -25.85
CA ASN A 163 12.95 8.70 -25.51
C ASN A 163 11.89 7.67 -25.07
N LEU A 164 10.62 8.04 -25.13
CA LEU A 164 9.52 7.24 -24.60
C LEU A 164 9.39 5.89 -25.32
N GLY A 165 9.08 4.84 -24.58
CA GLY A 165 8.65 3.56 -25.17
C GLY A 165 7.31 3.76 -25.87
N ILE A 166 6.27 4.06 -25.07
CA ILE A 166 4.92 4.41 -25.54
C ILE A 166 4.54 5.79 -24.98
N HIS A 167 4.05 6.65 -25.86
CA HIS A 167 3.32 7.87 -25.49
C HIS A 167 1.89 7.73 -25.99
N ASN A 168 0.96 7.53 -25.07
CA ASN A 168 -0.46 7.44 -25.35
C ASN A 168 -1.23 8.68 -24.87
N SER A 169 -1.92 9.33 -25.79
CA SER A 169 -2.88 10.41 -25.55
C SER A 169 -4.25 10.13 -26.18
N GLY A 170 -4.37 8.99 -26.89
CA GLY A 170 -5.59 8.48 -27.48
C GLY A 170 -6.02 7.18 -26.80
N ILE A 171 -6.37 6.17 -27.57
CA ILE A 171 -6.82 4.86 -27.10
C ILE A 171 -5.87 3.78 -27.59
N ILE A 172 -5.44 2.91 -26.68
CA ILE A 172 -4.90 1.59 -26.96
C ILE A 172 -5.91 0.62 -26.36
N ASP A 173 -6.54 -0.20 -27.20
CA ASP A 173 -7.51 -1.22 -26.85
C ASP A 173 -6.99 -2.55 -27.40
N THR A 174 -6.72 -3.53 -26.52
CA THR A 174 -6.30 -4.87 -26.95
C THR A 174 -7.40 -5.91 -26.90
N GLY A 175 -8.61 -5.51 -26.48
CA GLY A 175 -9.83 -6.31 -26.53
C GLY A 175 -9.91 -7.45 -25.52
N ASN A 176 -9.93 -8.71 -25.95
CA ASN A 176 -10.09 -9.83 -25.01
C ASN A 176 -9.05 -10.92 -25.30
N ASP A 177 -8.84 -11.78 -24.31
CA ASP A 177 -7.74 -12.73 -24.13
C ASP A 177 -6.51 -12.10 -23.46
N ASN A 178 -5.46 -12.89 -23.23
CA ASN A 178 -4.32 -12.45 -22.43
C ASN A 178 -3.38 -11.55 -23.25
N ASP A 179 -3.45 -10.25 -22.99
CA ASP A 179 -2.78 -9.23 -23.79
C ASP A 179 -1.55 -8.62 -23.13
N THR A 180 -0.77 -7.90 -23.93
CA THR A 180 0.43 -7.23 -23.44
C THR A 180 0.65 -5.86 -24.05
N VAL A 181 0.76 -4.84 -23.20
CA VAL A 181 1.20 -3.49 -23.56
C VAL A 181 2.54 -3.19 -22.90
N THR A 182 3.60 -3.06 -23.70
CA THR A 182 4.97 -2.83 -23.19
C THR A 182 5.60 -1.56 -23.75
N GLY A 183 5.99 -0.65 -22.87
CA GLY A 183 6.83 0.51 -23.19
C GLY A 183 8.23 0.38 -22.60
N ASN A 184 9.25 0.26 -23.44
CA ASN A 184 10.65 0.17 -23.03
C ASN A 184 11.43 1.42 -23.46
N SER A 185 11.96 2.14 -22.48
CA SER A 185 12.80 3.31 -22.66
C SER A 185 14.20 3.09 -22.06
N GLY A 186 15.24 3.53 -22.77
CA GLY A 186 16.58 3.62 -22.19
C GLY A 186 16.71 4.77 -21.20
N ASP A 187 16.45 6.02 -21.62
CA ASP A 187 16.76 7.23 -20.84
C ASP A 187 15.54 7.99 -20.27
N THR A 188 14.31 7.70 -20.70
CA THR A 188 13.10 8.42 -20.27
C THR A 188 12.02 7.44 -19.81
N VAL A 189 10.73 7.70 -20.04
CA VAL A 189 9.64 6.94 -19.43
C VAL A 189 9.24 5.77 -20.32
N GLY A 190 9.02 4.60 -19.71
CA GLY A 190 8.53 3.41 -20.42
C GLY A 190 7.18 3.68 -21.08
N ILE A 191 6.16 4.00 -20.29
CA ILE A 191 4.81 4.36 -20.75
C ILE A 191 4.42 5.73 -20.19
N VAL A 192 4.08 6.67 -21.06
CA VAL A 192 3.36 7.91 -20.69
C VAL A 192 1.93 7.76 -21.17
N ASN A 193 0.98 7.70 -20.24
CA ASN A 193 -0.43 7.61 -20.56
C ASN A 193 -1.17 8.87 -20.11
N SER A 194 -1.86 9.50 -21.03
CA SER A 194 -2.80 10.62 -20.79
C SER A 194 -4.16 10.39 -21.46
N GLY A 195 -4.31 9.27 -22.17
CA GLY A 195 -5.58 8.79 -22.72
C GLY A 195 -5.99 7.50 -22.01
N THR A 196 -6.37 6.48 -22.78
CA THR A 196 -6.81 5.18 -22.28
C THR A 196 -5.91 4.08 -22.80
N VAL A 197 -5.47 3.20 -21.90
CA VAL A 197 -5.00 1.84 -22.20
C VAL A 197 -6.05 0.91 -21.62
N ASP A 198 -6.68 0.09 -22.46
CA ASP A 198 -7.70 -0.90 -22.12
C ASP A 198 -7.25 -2.26 -22.65
N THR A 199 -7.13 -3.27 -21.80
CA THR A 199 -6.79 -4.64 -22.22
C THR A 199 -7.94 -5.63 -22.09
N GLY A 200 -9.07 -5.19 -21.53
CA GLY A 200 -10.35 -5.90 -21.51
C GLY A 200 -10.42 -7.20 -20.69
N GLU A 201 -10.92 -8.31 -21.23
CA GLU A 201 -11.01 -9.56 -20.46
C GLU A 201 -9.78 -10.44 -20.72
N GLY A 202 -9.04 -10.85 -19.70
CA GLY A 202 -7.81 -11.60 -19.90
C GLY A 202 -6.95 -11.61 -18.65
N ASN A 203 -5.84 -12.36 -18.68
CA ASN A 203 -4.77 -12.15 -17.72
C ASN A 203 -3.70 -11.28 -18.38
N ASP A 204 -3.83 -9.98 -18.20
CA ASP A 204 -3.16 -8.99 -19.03
C ASP A 204 -1.93 -8.38 -18.38
N ILE A 205 -1.07 -7.82 -19.21
CA ILE A 205 0.20 -7.24 -18.76
C ILE A 205 0.40 -5.85 -19.34
N VAL A 206 0.46 -4.85 -18.46
CA VAL A 206 0.90 -3.48 -18.80
C VAL A 206 2.24 -3.19 -18.14
N THR A 207 3.30 -3.04 -18.94
CA THR A 207 4.67 -2.89 -18.43
C THR A 207 5.38 -1.66 -18.99
N GLY A 208 5.78 -0.74 -18.11
CA GLY A 208 6.64 0.40 -18.43
C GLY A 208 8.04 0.23 -17.81
N ILE A 209 9.08 0.20 -18.64
CA ILE A 209 10.48 0.02 -18.21
C ILE A 209 11.33 1.22 -18.61
N ALA A 210 12.11 1.73 -17.66
CA ALA A 210 13.06 2.82 -17.82
C ALA A 210 14.40 2.50 -17.12
N ARG A 211 15.52 2.54 -17.83
CA ARG A 211 16.84 2.09 -17.31
C ARG A 211 17.64 3.13 -16.52
N HIS A 212 17.25 4.41 -16.55
CA HIS A 212 18.02 5.51 -15.97
C HIS A 212 17.18 6.41 -15.03
N ASN A 213 17.36 7.74 -15.07
CA ASN A 213 16.76 8.68 -14.11
C ASN A 213 15.29 9.01 -14.41
N SER A 214 14.52 8.01 -14.83
CA SER A 214 13.23 8.21 -15.47
C SER A 214 12.23 7.14 -15.06
N GLY A 215 10.94 7.45 -15.19
CA GLY A 215 9.86 6.66 -14.59
C GLY A 215 9.48 5.42 -15.40
N GLY A 216 8.91 4.41 -14.76
CA GLY A 216 8.42 3.21 -15.46
C GLY A 216 7.13 3.53 -16.22
N ILE A 217 6.07 3.81 -15.45
CA ILE A 217 4.75 4.24 -15.94
C ILE A 217 4.45 5.64 -15.37
N SER A 218 4.09 6.58 -16.24
CA SER A 218 3.53 7.88 -15.86
C SER A 218 2.09 7.98 -16.35
N ASN A 219 1.15 7.70 -15.46
CA ASN A 219 -0.28 7.72 -15.74
C ASN A 219 -0.95 9.04 -15.32
N ARG A 220 -1.65 9.65 -16.29
CA ARG A 220 -2.48 10.85 -16.17
C ARG A 220 -3.87 10.64 -16.80
N GLY A 221 -4.16 9.43 -17.25
CA GLY A 221 -5.41 9.03 -17.88
C GLY A 221 -5.97 7.78 -17.20
N THR A 222 -6.35 6.78 -17.99
CA THR A 222 -6.85 5.49 -17.51
C THR A 222 -6.00 4.35 -18.02
N ILE A 223 -5.61 3.45 -17.12
CA ILE A 223 -5.18 2.09 -17.44
C ILE A 223 -6.28 1.19 -16.88
N ASN A 224 -6.92 0.40 -17.74
CA ASN A 224 -7.94 -0.58 -17.40
C ASN A 224 -7.47 -1.95 -17.91
N THR A 225 -7.35 -2.95 -17.04
CA THR A 225 -7.04 -4.32 -17.46
C THR A 225 -8.22 -5.28 -17.35
N GLY A 226 -9.36 -4.80 -16.82
CA GLY A 226 -10.65 -5.48 -16.90
C GLY A 226 -10.77 -6.74 -16.03
N ASN A 227 -11.10 -7.90 -16.59
CA ASN A 227 -11.32 -9.10 -15.75
C ASN A 227 -10.25 -10.16 -16.05
N GLY A 228 -9.62 -10.65 -15.00
CA GLY A 228 -8.71 -11.78 -14.96
C GLY A 228 -7.57 -11.44 -14.02
N ASN A 229 -6.51 -12.25 -14.00
CA ASN A 229 -5.39 -12.03 -13.10
C ASN A 229 -4.34 -11.17 -13.80
N ASP A 230 -4.43 -9.86 -13.59
CA ASP A 230 -3.71 -8.86 -14.36
C ASP A 230 -2.44 -8.39 -13.68
N THR A 231 -1.57 -7.73 -14.46
CA THR A 231 -0.32 -7.18 -13.96
C THR A 231 -0.01 -5.82 -14.58
N VAL A 232 0.10 -4.81 -13.72
CA VAL A 232 0.60 -3.49 -14.07
C VAL A 232 1.95 -3.26 -13.40
N THR A 233 3.03 -3.18 -14.19
CA THR A 233 4.39 -2.99 -13.67
C THR A 233 5.07 -1.74 -14.22
N GLY A 234 5.50 -0.86 -13.33
CA GLY A 234 6.36 0.28 -13.66
C GLY A 234 7.74 0.13 -13.05
N SER A 235 8.78 -0.04 -13.86
CA SER A 235 10.16 -0.17 -13.42
C SER A 235 11.02 1.02 -13.87
N ALA A 236 11.62 1.70 -12.89
CA ALA A 236 12.43 2.88 -13.04
C ALA A 236 13.83 2.69 -12.45
N GLY A 237 14.85 3.30 -13.07
CA GLY A 237 16.20 3.34 -12.54
C GLY A 237 16.29 4.18 -11.27
N ASN A 238 16.16 5.51 -11.35
CA ASN A 238 16.22 6.39 -10.17
C ASN A 238 14.97 7.24 -9.90
N ALA A 239 14.00 7.27 -10.84
CA ALA A 239 12.76 8.02 -10.66
C ALA A 239 11.63 7.12 -10.13
N VAL A 240 10.38 7.50 -10.36
CA VAL A 240 9.20 6.80 -9.84
C VAL A 240 8.86 5.56 -10.67
N GLY A 241 8.63 4.41 -10.03
CA GLY A 241 8.20 3.18 -10.71
C GLY A 241 6.86 3.36 -11.41
N ILE A 242 5.81 3.60 -10.64
CA ILE A 242 4.47 3.99 -11.12
C ILE A 242 4.11 5.36 -10.57
N TYR A 243 3.88 6.33 -11.46
CA TYR A 243 3.41 7.67 -11.13
C TYR A 243 1.96 7.85 -11.58
N ASN A 244 0.99 7.63 -10.69
CA ASN A 244 -0.44 7.79 -10.93
C ASN A 244 -0.93 9.16 -10.43
N PHE A 245 -1.04 10.13 -11.33
CA PHE A 245 -1.34 11.52 -10.97
C PHE A 245 -2.73 11.97 -11.39
N LEU A 246 -3.65 12.07 -10.42
CA LEU A 246 -5.06 12.43 -10.64
C LEU A 246 -5.69 11.57 -11.76
N ALA A 247 -5.36 10.28 -11.76
CA ALA A 247 -5.62 9.32 -12.82
C ALA A 247 -6.09 7.98 -12.25
N THR A 248 -6.47 7.04 -13.12
CA THR A 248 -7.00 5.74 -12.70
C THR A 248 -6.14 4.61 -13.23
N ILE A 249 -5.80 3.68 -12.35
CA ILE A 249 -5.40 2.31 -12.69
C ILE A 249 -6.51 1.42 -12.12
N ASP A 250 -7.16 0.65 -12.97
CA ASP A 250 -8.26 -0.26 -12.65
C ASP A 250 -7.90 -1.63 -13.20
N THR A 251 -7.74 -2.64 -12.34
CA THR A 251 -7.48 -4.03 -12.78
C THR A 251 -8.70 -4.94 -12.64
N GLY A 252 -9.82 -4.41 -12.16
CA GLY A 252 -11.14 -5.04 -12.18
C GLY A 252 -11.31 -6.29 -11.33
N HIS A 253 -11.36 -7.50 -11.90
CA HIS A 253 -11.64 -8.70 -11.11
C HIS A 253 -10.65 -9.82 -11.41
N GLY A 254 -9.96 -10.31 -10.39
CA GLY A 254 -9.05 -11.46 -10.42
C GLY A 254 -7.99 -11.28 -9.34
N ASP A 255 -7.01 -12.17 -9.28
CA ASP A 255 -5.88 -11.97 -8.35
C ASP A 255 -4.82 -11.09 -9.04
N ASP A 256 -4.91 -9.78 -8.84
CA ASP A 256 -4.18 -8.77 -9.60
C ASP A 256 -2.88 -8.30 -8.94
N ASN A 257 -1.99 -7.74 -9.76
CA ASN A 257 -0.73 -7.19 -9.27
C ASN A 257 -0.40 -5.81 -9.85
N VAL A 258 -0.27 -4.81 -8.98
CA VAL A 258 0.25 -3.49 -9.32
C VAL A 258 1.60 -3.28 -8.64
N THR A 259 2.68 -3.30 -9.42
CA THR A 259 4.05 -3.21 -8.90
C THR A 259 4.81 -2.00 -9.45
N GLY A 260 5.23 -1.11 -8.56
CA GLY A 260 6.13 0.00 -8.87
C GLY A 260 7.53 -0.20 -8.30
N ILE A 261 8.54 -0.21 -9.14
CA ILE A 261 9.94 -0.43 -8.77
C ILE A 261 10.76 0.81 -9.12
N ALA A 262 11.46 1.37 -8.14
CA ALA A 262 12.38 2.49 -8.27
C ALA A 262 13.71 2.17 -7.60
N GLY A 263 14.84 2.41 -8.27
CA GLY A 263 16.15 2.23 -7.64
C GLY A 263 16.57 3.35 -6.68
N TYR A 264 15.89 4.51 -6.68
CA TYR A 264 16.17 5.57 -5.70
C TYR A 264 14.90 6.24 -5.16
N SER A 265 14.03 6.78 -6.01
CA SER A 265 12.88 7.59 -5.58
C SER A 265 11.70 6.73 -5.09
N VAL A 266 10.48 6.96 -5.58
CA VAL A 266 9.26 6.32 -5.08
C VAL A 266 8.90 5.08 -5.90
N GLY A 267 8.58 3.96 -5.24
CA GLY A 267 8.08 2.76 -5.94
C GLY A 267 6.75 3.05 -6.63
N ILE A 268 5.72 3.41 -5.85
CA ILE A 268 4.42 3.86 -6.34
C ILE A 268 4.10 5.24 -5.75
N PHE A 269 3.90 6.23 -6.61
CA PHE A 269 3.30 7.51 -6.24
C PHE A 269 1.85 7.52 -6.72
N ASN A 270 0.90 7.62 -5.79
CA ASN A 270 -0.52 7.70 -6.09
C ASN A 270 -1.14 8.99 -5.54
N SER A 271 -1.77 9.76 -6.43
CA SER A 271 -2.66 10.88 -6.07
C SER A 271 -4.02 10.81 -6.78
N GLY A 272 -4.24 9.74 -7.54
CA GLY A 272 -5.51 9.40 -8.18
C GLY A 272 -6.12 8.17 -7.52
N THR A 273 -6.58 7.23 -8.32
CA THR A 273 -7.15 5.95 -7.88
C THR A 273 -6.33 4.79 -8.44
N ILE A 274 -6.01 3.83 -7.57
CA ILE A 274 -5.63 2.47 -7.94
C ILE A 274 -6.73 1.57 -7.36
N ASP A 275 -7.42 0.83 -8.21
CA ASP A 275 -8.52 -0.07 -7.86
C ASP A 275 -8.21 -1.45 -8.45
N THR A 276 -8.15 -2.50 -7.63
CA THR A 276 -7.94 -3.88 -8.10
C THR A 276 -9.19 -4.76 -7.97
N GLY A 277 -10.24 -4.23 -7.33
CA GLY A 277 -11.59 -4.74 -7.37
C GLY A 277 -11.87 -6.01 -6.57
N ASN A 278 -11.93 -7.21 -7.16
CA ASN A 278 -12.19 -8.42 -6.36
C ASN A 278 -11.19 -9.52 -6.72
N GLY A 279 -10.66 -10.20 -5.71
CA GLY A 279 -9.68 -11.27 -5.80
C GLY A 279 -8.59 -11.01 -4.78
N ASN A 280 -7.57 -11.88 -4.69
CA ASN A 280 -6.49 -11.69 -3.72
C ASN A 280 -5.40 -10.85 -4.36
N ASP A 281 -5.51 -9.54 -4.19
CA ASP A 281 -4.74 -8.57 -4.93
C ASP A 281 -3.46 -8.17 -4.22
N THR A 282 -2.49 -7.70 -5.00
CA THR A 282 -1.22 -7.22 -4.48
C THR A 282 -0.81 -5.88 -5.10
N ILE A 283 -0.65 -4.87 -4.26
CA ILE A 283 -0.08 -3.58 -4.63
C ILE A 283 1.27 -3.43 -3.93
N THR A 284 2.36 -3.43 -4.70
CA THR A 284 3.72 -3.39 -4.15
C THR A 284 4.53 -2.21 -4.69
N GLY A 285 4.97 -1.34 -3.78
CA GLY A 285 5.94 -0.29 -4.07
C GLY A 285 7.32 -0.63 -3.53
N ILE A 286 8.32 -0.72 -4.40
CA ILE A 286 9.72 -1.02 -4.06
C ILE A 286 10.58 0.18 -4.41
N ALA A 287 11.30 0.72 -3.42
CA ALA A 287 12.21 1.86 -3.59
C ALA A 287 13.59 1.58 -3.00
N GLY A 288 14.66 1.88 -3.74
CA GLY A 288 16.02 1.75 -3.21
C GLY A 288 16.38 2.77 -2.13
N TYR A 289 15.69 3.91 -2.00
CA TYR A 289 16.04 4.90 -0.97
C TYR A 289 14.91 5.78 -0.43
N GLU A 290 13.95 6.27 -1.24
CA GLU A 290 12.97 7.22 -0.72
C GLU A 290 11.75 6.51 -0.11
N ILE A 291 10.75 6.19 -0.91
CA ILE A 291 9.45 5.75 -0.39
C ILE A 291 8.96 4.54 -1.17
N GLY A 292 8.57 3.46 -0.49
CA GLY A 292 7.94 2.31 -1.15
C GLY A 292 6.65 2.72 -1.85
N ILE A 293 5.65 3.15 -1.07
CA ILE A 293 4.37 3.69 -1.56
C ILE A 293 4.13 5.08 -0.95
N GLU A 294 3.95 6.10 -1.79
CA GLU A 294 3.45 7.42 -1.42
C GLU A 294 2.00 7.56 -1.91
N ASN A 295 1.05 7.51 -0.98
CA ASN A 295 -0.38 7.61 -1.27
C ASN A 295 -0.97 8.93 -0.74
N SER A 296 -1.55 9.71 -1.64
CA SER A 296 -2.35 10.91 -1.36
C SER A 296 -3.72 10.87 -2.04
N GLY A 297 -3.99 9.79 -2.79
CA GLY A 297 -5.27 9.50 -3.44
C GLY A 297 -5.98 8.33 -2.77
N THR A 298 -6.50 7.42 -3.57
CA THR A 298 -7.17 6.19 -3.11
C THR A 298 -6.45 4.96 -3.65
N ILE A 299 -6.17 4.02 -2.77
CA ILE A 299 -5.85 2.63 -3.08
C ILE A 299 -7.03 1.80 -2.56
N ASN A 300 -7.65 1.01 -3.43
CA ASN A 300 -8.75 0.11 -3.12
C ASN A 300 -8.44 -1.28 -3.67
N THR A 301 -8.49 -2.32 -2.85
CA THR A 301 -8.27 -3.70 -3.34
C THR A 301 -9.54 -4.53 -3.34
N GLY A 302 -10.48 -4.26 -2.44
CA GLY A 302 -11.88 -4.66 -2.52
C GLY A 302 -12.21 -5.97 -1.80
N ASP A 303 -12.72 -7.01 -2.47
CA ASP A 303 -13.02 -8.28 -1.78
C ASP A 303 -11.94 -9.33 -2.08
N GLY A 304 -11.24 -9.85 -1.07
CA GLY A 304 -10.23 -10.91 -1.15
C GLY A 304 -9.20 -10.80 -0.03
N ASP A 305 -8.26 -11.76 0.06
CA ASP A 305 -7.14 -11.65 1.02
C ASP A 305 -6.02 -10.79 0.38
N ASP A 306 -6.09 -9.47 0.56
CA ASP A 306 -5.30 -8.50 -0.19
C ASP A 306 -3.99 -8.09 0.48
N THR A 307 -3.07 -7.53 -0.28
CA THR A 307 -1.82 -6.98 0.23
C THR A 307 -1.43 -5.65 -0.38
N VAL A 308 -1.22 -4.63 0.48
CA VAL A 308 -0.59 -3.35 0.13
C VAL A 308 0.77 -3.24 0.83
N ALA A 309 1.86 -3.35 0.07
CA ALA A 309 3.21 -3.44 0.60
C ALA A 309 4.15 -2.34 0.07
N GLY A 310 4.68 -1.52 0.97
CA GLY A 310 5.72 -0.53 0.66
C GLY A 310 7.07 -0.94 1.25
N ASN A 311 8.06 -1.18 0.39
CA ASN A 311 9.38 -1.68 0.77
C ASN A 311 10.48 -0.73 0.34
N THR A 312 11.35 -0.32 1.27
CA THR A 312 12.53 0.48 0.95
C THR A 312 13.75 0.22 1.84
N GLU A 313 14.95 0.35 1.25
CA GLU A 313 16.21 0.42 2.01
C GLU A 313 16.45 1.82 2.61
N GLY A 314 15.55 2.78 2.39
CA GLY A 314 15.68 4.12 2.95
C GLY A 314 14.43 4.60 3.66
N ASN A 315 13.90 5.76 3.31
CA ASN A 315 13.16 6.63 4.23
C ASN A 315 11.87 6.04 4.78
N VAL A 316 10.86 5.78 3.95
CA VAL A 316 9.52 5.35 4.42
C VAL A 316 8.98 4.18 3.62
N GLY A 317 8.48 3.14 4.29
CA GLY A 317 7.85 2.00 3.60
C GLY A 317 6.55 2.44 2.93
N ILE A 318 5.58 2.87 3.72
CA ILE A 318 4.31 3.47 3.26
C ILE A 318 4.14 4.86 3.86
N LEU A 319 4.02 5.88 3.01
CA LEU A 319 3.57 7.22 3.37
C LEU A 319 2.12 7.39 2.91
N ASN A 320 1.17 7.32 3.85
CA ASN A 320 -0.25 7.49 3.56
C ASN A 320 -0.76 8.85 4.07
N SER A 321 -1.34 9.63 3.16
CA SER A 321 -2.09 10.86 3.42
C SER A 321 -3.46 10.86 2.73
N GLY A 322 -3.76 9.79 1.98
CA GLY A 322 -5.03 9.55 1.33
C GLY A 322 -5.80 8.42 2.00
N ILE A 323 -6.36 7.53 1.19
CA ILE A 323 -7.13 6.35 1.63
C ILE A 323 -6.45 5.09 1.10
N ILE A 324 -6.24 4.13 1.99
CA ILE A 324 -5.98 2.73 1.66
C ILE A 324 -7.18 1.95 2.22
N ASN A 325 -7.91 1.25 1.35
CA ASN A 325 -9.06 0.44 1.70
C ASN A 325 -8.85 -0.96 1.14
N THR A 326 -8.71 -1.98 1.99
CA THR A 326 -8.50 -3.35 1.48
C THR A 326 -9.80 -4.14 1.37
N GLY A 327 -10.75 -3.99 2.29
CA GLY A 327 -12.16 -4.28 2.06
C GLY A 327 -12.69 -5.49 2.82
N THR A 328 -12.89 -6.65 2.21
CA THR A 328 -13.27 -7.87 2.95
C THR A 328 -12.35 -9.03 2.62
N GLY A 329 -11.92 -9.78 3.64
CA GLY A 329 -10.88 -10.81 3.53
C GLY A 329 -9.77 -10.55 4.55
N ASN A 330 -8.78 -11.43 4.65
CA ASN A 330 -7.69 -11.30 5.61
C ASN A 330 -6.56 -10.49 4.99
N ASP A 331 -6.62 -9.19 5.17
CA ASP A 331 -5.81 -8.23 4.44
C ASP A 331 -4.52 -7.87 5.14
N THR A 332 -3.55 -7.38 4.37
CA THR A 332 -2.26 -6.93 4.89
C THR A 332 -1.86 -5.57 4.33
N VAL A 333 -1.68 -4.58 5.21
CA VAL A 333 -1.03 -3.31 4.89
C VAL A 333 0.32 -3.26 5.60
N ILE A 334 1.43 -3.33 4.86
CA ILE A 334 2.78 -3.44 5.42
C ILE A 334 3.77 -2.43 4.85
N GLY A 335 4.36 -1.63 5.73
CA GLY A 335 5.45 -0.72 5.42
C GLY A 335 6.78 -1.19 6.01
N ASN A 336 7.76 -1.51 5.16
CA ASN A 336 9.11 -1.91 5.55
C ASN A 336 10.14 -0.86 5.11
N ALA A 337 10.93 -0.35 6.04
CA ALA A 337 11.96 0.66 5.77
C ALA A 337 13.23 0.43 6.61
N GLU A 338 14.41 0.36 6.00
CA GLU A 338 15.66 0.42 6.79
C GLU A 338 15.95 1.82 7.36
N GLY A 339 15.33 2.86 6.80
CA GLY A 339 15.46 4.26 7.20
C GLY A 339 14.51 4.68 8.32
N ASN A 340 13.68 5.71 8.11
CA ASN A 340 13.03 6.43 9.21
C ASN A 340 11.74 5.77 9.72
N GLU A 341 10.75 5.53 8.86
CA GLU A 341 9.45 5.02 9.28
C GLU A 341 9.02 3.79 8.46
N GLY A 342 8.53 2.75 9.14
CA GLY A 342 7.91 1.62 8.44
C GLY A 342 6.64 2.08 7.74
N LEU A 343 5.69 2.59 8.53
CA LEU A 343 4.41 3.10 8.09
C LEU A 343 4.15 4.48 8.72
N LEU A 344 4.00 5.50 7.88
CA LEU A 344 3.63 6.87 8.27
C LEU A 344 2.23 7.18 7.74
N ASN A 345 1.24 7.16 8.63
CA ASN A 345 -0.16 7.39 8.30
C ASN A 345 -0.64 8.75 8.82
N SER A 346 -1.18 9.56 7.92
CA SER A 346 -1.88 10.82 8.19
C SER A 346 -3.25 10.88 7.53
N GLY A 347 -3.61 9.83 6.78
CA GLY A 347 -4.89 9.64 6.12
C GLY A 347 -5.70 8.53 6.80
N THR A 348 -6.33 7.69 5.99
CA THR A 348 -7.10 6.52 6.45
C THR A 348 -6.50 5.24 5.89
N ILE A 349 -6.34 4.26 6.76
CA ILE A 349 -6.15 2.85 6.43
C ILE A 349 -7.37 2.14 6.99
N ASN A 350 -8.13 1.48 6.13
CA ASN A 350 -9.30 0.68 6.47
C ASN A 350 -9.11 -0.73 5.91
N THR A 351 -9.02 -1.76 6.74
CA THR A 351 -8.86 -3.13 6.23
C THR A 351 -10.18 -3.90 6.14
N GLY A 352 -11.12 -3.67 7.06
CA GLY A 352 -12.53 -3.99 6.88
C GLY A 352 -12.97 -5.26 7.60
N ASP A 353 -13.60 -6.24 6.93
CA ASP A 353 -14.01 -7.48 7.61
C ASP A 353 -13.02 -8.61 7.29
N GLY A 354 -12.35 -9.18 8.28
CA GLY A 354 -11.42 -10.32 8.17
C GLY A 354 -10.35 -10.28 9.25
N ASP A 355 -9.50 -11.31 9.37
CA ASP A 355 -8.39 -11.30 10.33
C ASP A 355 -7.22 -10.51 9.73
N ASP A 356 -7.23 -9.19 9.91
CA ASP A 356 -6.38 -8.26 9.18
C ASP A 356 -5.05 -7.93 9.86
N THR A 357 -4.09 -7.43 9.08
CA THR A 357 -2.78 -7.00 9.57
C THR A 357 -2.38 -5.62 9.05
N VAL A 358 -2.08 -4.71 9.96
CA VAL A 358 -1.41 -3.43 9.68
C VAL A 358 -0.04 -3.41 10.36
N ALA A 359 1.03 -3.39 9.57
CA ALA A 359 2.39 -3.51 10.08
C ALA A 359 3.32 -2.39 9.58
N GLY A 360 4.16 -1.90 10.49
CA GLY A 360 5.24 -0.96 10.18
C GLY A 360 6.55 -1.44 10.80
N ASN A 361 7.51 -1.79 9.96
CA ASN A 361 8.80 -2.33 10.39
C ASN A 361 9.93 -1.40 9.95
N THR A 362 10.77 -0.97 10.90
CA THR A 362 11.94 -0.16 10.55
C THR A 362 13.15 -0.38 11.44
N GLU A 363 14.35 -0.20 10.90
CA GLU A 363 15.58 -0.13 11.71
C GLU A 363 15.88 1.28 12.25
N GLY A 364 15.16 2.33 11.79
CA GLY A 364 15.37 3.70 12.27
C GLY A 364 14.39 4.15 13.33
N ASN A 365 13.50 5.09 13.01
CA ASN A 365 12.79 5.87 14.02
C ASN A 365 11.53 5.19 14.53
N VAL A 366 10.51 5.00 13.70
CA VAL A 366 9.18 4.58 14.16
C VAL A 366 8.63 3.45 13.30
N GLY A 367 8.25 2.34 13.91
CA GLY A 367 7.54 1.26 13.20
C GLY A 367 6.27 1.78 12.55
N ILE A 368 5.31 2.22 13.37
CA ILE A 368 4.07 2.90 12.94
C ILE A 368 4.01 4.30 13.54
N SER A 369 4.00 5.33 12.70
CA SER A 369 3.65 6.70 13.07
C SER A 369 2.25 7.02 12.56
N ASN A 370 1.28 7.07 13.47
CA ASN A 370 -0.13 7.28 13.12
C ASN A 370 -0.63 8.65 13.61
N GLY A 371 -0.78 9.59 12.69
CA GLY A 371 -1.51 10.84 12.86
C GLY A 371 -2.88 10.85 12.17
N GLY A 372 -3.32 9.72 11.61
CA GLY A 372 -4.60 9.54 10.91
C GLY A 372 -5.49 8.47 11.58
N THR A 373 -6.22 7.72 10.76
CA THR A 373 -7.04 6.59 11.21
C THR A 373 -6.47 5.29 10.67
N ILE A 374 -6.31 4.31 11.55
CA ILE A 374 -6.16 2.90 11.23
C ILE A 374 -7.41 2.24 11.79
N ASP A 375 -8.21 1.64 10.92
CA ASP A 375 -9.46 0.91 11.23
C ASP A 375 -9.32 -0.49 10.63
N THR A 376 -9.32 -1.53 11.45
CA THR A 376 -9.24 -2.92 10.94
C THR A 376 -10.58 -3.65 10.93
N GLY A 377 -11.64 -3.04 11.45
CA GLY A 377 -13.02 -3.53 11.34
C GLY A 377 -13.33 -4.78 12.16
N ASN A 378 -13.84 -5.87 11.57
CA ASN A 378 -14.22 -7.06 12.34
C ASN A 378 -13.33 -8.25 11.99
N GLY A 379 -12.79 -8.91 13.00
CA GLY A 379 -11.93 -10.09 12.86
C GLY A 379 -10.90 -10.10 13.97
N ASN A 380 -9.97 -11.04 13.96
CA ASN A 380 -8.88 -11.08 14.94
C ASN A 380 -7.68 -10.32 14.38
N ASP A 381 -7.68 -9.01 14.57
CA ASP A 381 -6.80 -8.12 13.83
C ASP A 381 -5.47 -7.89 14.54
N THR A 382 -4.47 -7.49 13.77
CA THR A 382 -3.13 -7.22 14.28
C THR A 382 -2.60 -5.88 13.78
N VAL A 383 -2.30 -4.98 14.71
CA VAL A 383 -1.55 -3.74 14.45
C VAL A 383 -0.18 -3.81 15.09
N THR A 384 0.89 -3.86 14.29
CA THR A 384 2.26 -4.05 14.79
C THR A 384 3.25 -3.00 14.29
N GLY A 385 3.88 -2.27 15.21
CA GLY A 385 5.02 -1.41 14.94
C GLY A 385 6.30 -1.97 15.54
N SER A 386 7.35 -2.20 14.74
CA SER A 386 8.54 -2.93 15.20
C SER A 386 9.90 -2.34 14.79
N ASN A 387 10.94 -2.76 15.53
CA ASN A 387 12.38 -2.58 15.32
C ASN A 387 12.95 -1.16 15.48
N GLY A 388 12.12 -0.11 15.40
CA GLY A 388 12.58 1.27 15.49
C GLY A 388 12.96 1.75 16.91
N LEU A 389 13.29 3.04 17.02
CA LEU A 389 13.35 3.76 18.29
C LEU A 389 12.00 3.76 19.02
N LEU A 390 10.91 3.81 18.26
CA LEU A 390 9.54 3.68 18.71
C LEU A 390 8.87 2.51 17.96
N GLY A 391 8.08 1.69 18.65
CA GLY A 391 7.25 0.67 18.01
C GLY A 391 6.06 1.33 17.33
N ILE A 392 5.14 1.83 18.14
CA ILE A 392 3.96 2.59 17.70
C ILE A 392 3.98 3.98 18.33
N SER A 393 3.77 5.01 17.51
CA SER A 393 3.51 6.39 17.93
C SER A 393 2.14 6.81 17.41
N ASN A 394 1.12 6.74 18.26
CA ASN A 394 -0.26 7.06 17.94
C ASN A 394 -0.67 8.45 18.44
N GLU A 395 -0.95 9.35 17.51
CA GLU A 395 -1.46 10.70 17.77
C GLU A 395 -2.95 10.87 17.43
N ALA A 396 -3.57 9.86 16.82
CA ALA A 396 -4.95 9.91 16.35
C ALA A 396 -5.69 8.60 16.68
N ILE A 397 -6.21 7.84 15.72
CA ILE A 397 -7.07 6.68 16.00
C ILE A 397 -6.44 5.39 15.47
N ILE A 398 -6.33 4.40 16.34
CA ILE A 398 -6.22 2.98 16.00
C ILE A 398 -7.48 2.33 16.55
N ASP A 399 -8.30 1.75 15.69
CA ASP A 399 -9.52 1.01 16.02
C ASP A 399 -9.40 -0.38 15.39
N THR A 400 -9.40 -1.44 16.21
CA THR A 400 -9.40 -2.81 15.68
C THR A 400 -10.79 -3.45 15.69
N GLY A 401 -11.81 -2.72 16.15
CA GLY A 401 -13.21 -3.10 16.03
C GLY A 401 -13.63 -4.32 16.86
N ASN A 402 -14.09 -5.43 16.28
CA ASN A 402 -14.51 -6.58 17.10
C ASN A 402 -13.73 -7.84 16.74
N GLY A 403 -13.20 -8.52 17.75
CA GLY A 403 -12.61 -9.85 17.66
C GLY A 403 -11.56 -10.07 18.74
N HIS A 404 -10.59 -10.94 18.51
CA HIS A 404 -9.47 -11.15 19.44
C HIS A 404 -8.24 -10.40 18.92
N ASP A 405 -8.20 -9.10 19.17
CA ASP A 405 -7.28 -8.21 18.49
C ASP A 405 -5.95 -8.07 19.22
N THR A 406 -4.93 -7.67 18.47
CA THR A 406 -3.58 -7.47 18.99
C THR A 406 -2.97 -6.15 18.51
N VAL A 407 -2.64 -5.28 19.45
CA VAL A 407 -1.84 -4.07 19.20
C VAL A 407 -0.46 -4.22 19.83
N THR A 408 0.58 -4.28 19.02
CA THR A 408 1.96 -4.54 19.49
C THR A 408 2.93 -3.45 19.04
N GLY A 409 3.57 -2.79 20.00
CA GLY A 409 4.69 -1.88 19.77
C GLY A 409 5.99 -2.44 20.34
N ASN A 410 6.87 -2.94 19.47
CA ASN A 410 8.14 -3.56 19.84
C ASN A 410 9.33 -2.68 19.40
N ALA A 411 9.83 -1.85 20.30
CA ALA A 411 10.98 -0.99 20.02
C ALA A 411 12.30 -1.61 20.48
N LEU A 412 13.34 -1.51 19.64
CA LEU A 412 14.72 -1.74 20.07
C LEU A 412 15.29 -0.52 20.82
N GLY A 413 14.64 0.64 20.67
CA GLY A 413 15.03 1.87 21.33
C GLY A 413 14.20 2.22 22.57
N MET A 414 13.49 3.34 22.49
CA MET A 414 12.97 4.10 23.62
C MET A 414 11.59 3.65 24.10
N LEU A 415 10.61 3.52 23.20
CA LEU A 415 9.20 3.44 23.57
C LEU A 415 8.47 2.37 22.75
N GLY A 416 7.85 1.39 23.40
CA GLY A 416 7.07 0.36 22.72
C GLY A 416 5.83 0.95 22.06
N ILE A 417 4.89 1.45 22.86
CA ILE A 417 3.69 2.15 22.40
C ILE A 417 3.61 3.53 23.06
N GLY A 418 3.69 4.59 22.27
CA GLY A 418 3.32 5.95 22.67
C GLY A 418 1.93 6.29 22.16
N ASN A 419 1.00 6.60 23.06
CA ASN A 419 -0.38 6.95 22.74
C ASN A 419 -0.75 8.31 23.32
N ILE A 420 -1.02 9.28 22.45
CA ILE A 420 -1.68 10.55 22.82
C ILE A 420 -3.09 10.65 22.23
N GLY A 421 -3.44 9.75 21.29
CA GLY A 421 -4.75 9.62 20.69
C GLY A 421 -5.61 8.54 21.35
N THR A 422 -6.29 7.75 20.53
CA THR A 422 -7.14 6.63 20.94
C THR A 422 -6.61 5.33 20.33
N ILE A 423 -6.48 4.31 21.18
CA ILE A 423 -6.39 2.90 20.78
C ILE A 423 -7.67 2.26 21.30
N ASN A 424 -8.49 1.73 20.41
CA ASN A 424 -9.71 0.99 20.71
C ASN A 424 -9.59 -0.41 20.13
N THR A 425 -9.81 -1.45 20.93
CA THR A 425 -9.89 -2.83 20.42
C THR A 425 -11.29 -3.43 20.44
N GLY A 426 -12.27 -2.66 20.93
CA GLY A 426 -13.70 -2.96 20.89
C GLY A 426 -14.08 -4.24 21.64
N ASN A 427 -14.77 -5.22 21.03
CA ASN A 427 -15.24 -6.39 21.80
C ASN A 427 -14.44 -7.65 21.46
N GLY A 428 -14.06 -8.37 22.50
CA GLY A 428 -13.44 -9.68 22.49
C GLY A 428 -12.21 -9.71 23.37
N ASN A 429 -11.48 -10.82 23.38
CA ASN A 429 -10.31 -10.93 24.27
C ASN A 429 -9.07 -10.36 23.59
N ASP A 430 -8.75 -9.12 23.91
CA ASP A 430 -7.75 -8.34 23.21
C ASP A 430 -6.41 -8.29 23.93
N THR A 431 -5.36 -7.95 23.17
CA THR A 431 -4.01 -7.85 23.71
C THR A 431 -3.31 -6.59 23.22
N ILE A 432 -2.88 -5.75 24.17
CA ILE A 432 -2.03 -4.59 23.90
C ILE A 432 -0.67 -4.81 24.56
N THR A 433 0.38 -4.88 23.75
CA THR A 433 1.75 -5.10 24.23
C THR A 433 2.69 -3.99 23.77
N GLY A 434 3.24 -3.24 24.71
CA GLY A 434 4.34 -2.30 24.47
C GLY A 434 5.63 -2.79 25.09
N SER A 435 6.67 -3.01 24.28
CA SER A 435 7.98 -3.47 24.71
C SER A 435 9.09 -2.54 24.24
N ALA A 436 9.99 -2.17 25.14
CA ALA A 436 11.19 -1.39 24.81
C ALA A 436 12.42 -1.81 25.62
N ILE A 437 13.61 -1.62 25.05
CA ILE A 437 14.85 -1.85 25.78
C ILE A 437 15.15 -0.66 26.72
N ALA A 438 14.99 0.58 26.25
CA ALA A 438 15.61 1.72 26.93
C ALA A 438 14.71 2.49 27.91
N GLN A 439 13.45 2.79 27.61
CA GLN A 439 12.65 3.68 28.48
C GLN A 439 11.31 3.09 28.88
N LEU A 440 10.34 3.05 27.97
CA LEU A 440 8.93 2.89 28.30
C LEU A 440 8.33 1.72 27.51
N GLY A 441 7.61 0.82 28.17
CA GLY A 441 6.83 -0.20 27.46
C GLY A 441 5.63 0.46 26.78
N ILE A 442 4.75 1.03 27.59
CA ILE A 442 3.59 1.82 27.15
C ILE A 442 3.64 3.20 27.81
N GLU A 443 3.49 4.25 27.01
CA GLU A 443 3.24 5.62 27.45
C GLU A 443 1.86 6.06 26.94
N ASN A 444 0.91 6.19 27.85
CA ASN A 444 -0.46 6.60 27.55
C ASN A 444 -0.76 7.99 28.13
N SER A 445 -1.00 8.95 27.26
CA SER A 445 -1.55 10.28 27.59
C SER A 445 -2.93 10.51 26.97
N GLY A 446 -3.40 9.59 26.11
CA GLY A 446 -4.71 9.60 25.50
C GLY A 446 -5.65 8.55 26.11
N THR A 447 -6.33 7.79 25.26
CA THR A 447 -7.24 6.71 25.66
C THR A 447 -6.75 5.38 25.10
N ILE A 448 -6.70 4.38 25.96
CA ILE A 448 -6.67 2.97 25.59
C ILE A 448 -7.99 2.38 26.10
N ASP A 449 -8.77 1.77 25.22
CA ASP A 449 -10.06 1.15 25.51
C ASP A 449 -10.08 -0.24 24.88
N THR A 450 -10.22 -1.30 25.67
CA THR A 450 -10.31 -2.67 25.15
C THR A 450 -11.73 -3.24 25.13
N GLY A 451 -12.72 -2.43 25.52
CA GLY A 451 -14.15 -2.79 25.50
C GLY A 451 -14.49 -4.07 26.28
N ASP A 452 -15.43 -4.89 25.82
CA ASP A 452 -15.88 -6.07 26.58
C ASP A 452 -15.04 -7.32 26.20
N GLY A 453 -14.46 -8.01 27.17
CA GLY A 453 -13.70 -9.24 26.95
C GLY A 453 -12.72 -9.59 28.07
N HIS A 454 -11.87 -10.61 27.86
CA HIS A 454 -10.79 -10.94 28.80
C HIS A 454 -9.47 -10.37 28.30
N ASP A 455 -9.20 -9.12 28.65
CA ASP A 455 -8.18 -8.33 27.98
C ASP A 455 -6.84 -8.33 28.69
N ILE A 456 -5.78 -8.11 27.91
CA ILE A 456 -4.41 -8.09 28.41
C ILE A 456 -3.69 -6.84 27.93
N ILE A 457 -3.27 -6.00 28.88
CA ILE A 457 -2.40 -4.86 28.62
C ILE A 457 -1.06 -5.10 29.30
N THR A 458 0.01 -5.23 28.52
CA THR A 458 1.38 -5.44 29.02
C THR A 458 2.32 -4.34 28.55
N GLY A 459 2.87 -3.58 29.50
CA GLY A 459 3.98 -2.68 29.24
C GLY A 459 5.27 -3.22 29.84
N SER A 460 6.28 -3.48 29.02
CA SER A 460 7.58 -4.01 29.43
C SER A 460 8.72 -3.09 28.99
N ALA A 461 9.55 -2.66 29.95
CA ALA A 461 10.80 -1.98 29.64
C ALA A 461 11.97 -2.50 30.47
N GLU A 462 13.10 -2.84 29.83
CA GLU A 462 14.33 -3.18 30.58
C GLU A 462 14.89 -1.95 31.30
N GLY A 463 14.67 -0.76 30.76
CA GLY A 463 15.35 0.45 31.22
C GLY A 463 14.63 1.26 32.30
N PHE A 464 13.35 1.66 32.13
CA PHE A 464 12.73 2.64 33.03
C PHE A 464 11.35 2.24 33.55
N ILE A 465 10.27 2.39 32.77
CA ILE A 465 8.88 2.17 33.24
C ILE A 465 8.16 1.17 32.33
N GLY A 466 7.43 0.23 32.94
CA GLY A 466 6.59 -0.70 32.18
C GLY A 466 5.43 0.03 31.52
N ILE A 467 4.52 0.60 32.32
CA ILE A 467 3.38 1.42 31.88
C ILE A 467 3.46 2.80 32.54
N SER A 468 3.44 3.86 31.74
CA SER A 468 3.26 5.25 32.19
C SER A 468 1.91 5.76 31.71
N ASN A 469 0.96 5.95 32.63
CA ASN A 469 -0.38 6.40 32.34
C ASN A 469 -0.63 7.80 32.92
N SER A 470 -0.97 8.75 32.05
CA SER A 470 -1.49 10.07 32.40
C SER A 470 -2.86 10.36 31.76
N GLY A 471 -3.31 9.48 30.86
CA GLY A 471 -4.64 9.49 30.25
C GLY A 471 -5.60 8.48 30.90
N THR A 472 -6.33 7.75 30.07
CA THR A 472 -7.28 6.70 30.48
C THR A 472 -6.87 5.36 29.89
N ILE A 473 -6.88 4.32 30.73
CA ILE A 473 -6.90 2.92 30.33
C ILE A 473 -8.23 2.35 30.84
N ASN A 474 -9.06 1.82 29.94
CA ASN A 474 -10.33 1.17 30.23
C ASN A 474 -10.32 -0.25 29.66
N THR A 475 -10.66 -1.26 30.45
CA THR A 475 -10.77 -2.65 29.97
C THR A 475 -12.19 -3.22 29.96
N GLY A 476 -13.20 -2.41 30.30
CA GLY A 476 -14.62 -2.77 30.16
C GLY A 476 -15.04 -4.00 30.97
N ASP A 477 -15.95 -4.82 30.44
CA ASP A 477 -16.45 -6.00 31.17
C ASP A 477 -15.60 -7.24 30.86
N GLY A 478 -15.00 -7.86 31.89
CA GLY A 478 -14.50 -9.23 31.84
C GLY A 478 -13.49 -9.57 32.92
N ASN A 479 -12.36 -10.18 32.59
CA ASN A 479 -11.40 -10.65 33.61
C ASN A 479 -10.02 -10.22 33.14
N ASP A 480 -9.71 -8.97 33.40
CA ASP A 480 -8.68 -8.27 32.66
C ASP A 480 -7.37 -8.27 33.40
N ILE A 481 -6.29 -8.13 32.65
CA ILE A 481 -4.94 -8.17 33.19
C ILE A 481 -4.15 -6.97 32.67
N ILE A 482 -3.80 -6.07 33.58
CA ILE A 482 -2.89 -4.97 33.30
C ILE A 482 -1.57 -5.24 34.02
N THR A 483 -0.49 -5.44 33.27
CA THR A 483 0.83 -5.76 33.82
C THR A 483 1.89 -4.74 33.40
N GLY A 484 2.56 -4.14 34.38
CA GLY A 484 3.75 -3.33 34.18
C GLY A 484 5.01 -4.08 34.58
N TYR A 485 5.96 -4.24 33.66
CA TYR A 485 7.30 -4.77 33.95
C TYR A 485 8.37 -3.73 33.68
N ALA A 486 9.15 -3.41 34.71
CA ALA A 486 10.26 -2.48 34.62
C ALA A 486 11.56 -3.11 35.15
N GLY A 487 12.66 -2.88 34.44
CA GLY A 487 14.01 -3.25 34.87
C GLY A 487 14.74 -2.16 35.69
N GLY A 488 14.26 -0.91 35.69
CA GLY A 488 15.01 0.21 36.28
C GLY A 488 14.29 1.12 37.29
N PHE A 489 13.06 1.58 37.03
CA PHE A 489 12.39 2.58 37.88
C PHE A 489 11.10 2.09 38.52
N THR A 490 10.00 2.03 37.77
CA THR A 490 8.69 1.63 38.31
C THR A 490 7.89 0.80 37.31
N SER A 491 7.16 -0.20 37.79
CA SER A 491 6.36 -1.07 36.94
C SER A 491 5.20 -0.32 36.30
N ILE A 492 4.41 0.39 37.13
CA ILE A 492 3.29 1.21 36.68
C ILE A 492 3.40 2.60 37.30
N PHE A 493 3.61 3.62 36.46
CA PHE A 493 3.50 5.02 36.84
C PHE A 493 2.11 5.52 36.44
N ASN A 494 1.21 5.73 37.41
CA ASN A 494 -0.15 6.19 37.15
C ASN A 494 -0.40 7.58 37.73
N SER A 495 -0.81 8.48 36.85
CA SER A 495 -1.29 9.84 37.15
C SER A 495 -2.62 10.17 36.47
N GLY A 496 -3.14 9.24 35.67
CA GLY A 496 -4.45 9.28 35.02
C GLY A 496 -5.43 8.30 35.67
N THR A 497 -6.28 7.68 34.85
CA THR A 497 -7.25 6.66 35.28
C THR A 497 -6.92 5.31 34.68
N ILE A 498 -6.95 4.28 35.52
CA ILE A 498 -7.06 2.88 35.12
C ILE A 498 -8.42 2.41 35.63
N ASP A 499 -9.28 1.92 34.74
CA ASP A 499 -10.62 1.43 35.01
C ASP A 499 -10.73 0.02 34.43
N THR A 500 -11.00 -0.98 35.26
CA THR A 500 -11.13 -2.38 34.81
C THR A 500 -12.57 -2.86 34.68
N GLY A 501 -13.55 -1.99 34.97
CA GLY A 501 -14.97 -2.28 34.74
C GLY A 501 -15.51 -3.46 35.56
N SER A 502 -16.08 -4.48 34.93
CA SER A 502 -16.74 -5.57 35.66
C SER A 502 -16.02 -6.90 35.48
N GLY A 503 -15.59 -7.53 36.56
CA GLY A 503 -15.39 -8.98 36.67
C GLY A 503 -14.27 -9.38 37.63
N HIS A 504 -13.27 -10.15 37.22
CA HIS A 504 -12.22 -10.61 38.14
C HIS A 504 -10.86 -10.16 37.65
N ASP A 505 -10.58 -8.89 37.90
CA ASP A 505 -9.50 -8.16 37.27
C ASP A 505 -8.21 -8.24 38.07
N THR A 506 -7.10 -8.04 37.36
CA THR A 506 -5.78 -7.99 37.95
C THR A 506 -4.98 -6.81 37.41
N VAL A 507 -4.60 -5.89 38.31
CA VAL A 507 -3.60 -4.86 38.04
C VAL A 507 -2.30 -5.23 38.76
N ASP A 508 -1.29 -5.65 37.99
CA ASP A 508 -0.03 -6.18 38.47
C ASP A 508 1.14 -5.23 38.19
N ALA A 509 1.58 -4.53 39.24
CA ALA A 509 2.79 -3.73 39.27
C ALA A 509 3.91 -4.39 40.09
N SER A 510 3.90 -5.72 40.28
CA SER A 510 4.82 -6.42 41.21
C SER A 510 6.30 -6.40 40.81
N GLY A 511 6.66 -5.84 39.66
CA GLY A 511 8.05 -5.63 39.23
C GLY A 511 8.78 -4.55 40.04
N ILE A 512 9.91 -4.08 39.50
CA ILE A 512 10.74 -3.09 40.20
C ILE A 512 9.96 -1.79 40.34
N GLY A 513 9.90 -1.27 41.56
CA GLY A 513 9.31 0.04 41.87
C GLY A 513 7.81 0.03 42.17
N GLY A 514 7.07 -1.04 41.86
CA GLY A 514 5.65 -1.10 42.20
C GLY A 514 4.79 -0.12 41.39
N PHE A 515 3.73 0.37 42.03
CA PHE A 515 3.01 1.59 41.63
C PHE A 515 3.74 2.86 42.09
N ASP A 516 3.82 3.86 41.20
CA ASP A 516 4.24 5.23 41.51
C ASP A 516 3.37 6.26 40.77
N GLY A 517 3.43 7.54 41.12
CA GLY A 517 2.60 8.59 40.52
C GLY A 517 2.93 9.99 41.03
N ASN A 518 2.09 10.98 40.68
CA ASN A 518 2.21 12.40 41.06
C ASN A 518 1.05 12.93 41.93
N GLY A 519 0.26 12.06 42.60
CA GLY A 519 -0.76 12.48 43.56
C GLY A 519 -2.21 12.41 43.10
N ASN A 520 -2.47 12.06 41.83
CA ASN A 520 -3.80 12.14 41.23
C ASN A 520 -4.23 10.86 40.48
N GLY A 521 -3.39 9.82 40.48
CA GLY A 521 -3.71 8.57 39.79
C GLY A 521 -4.88 7.85 40.45
N ARG A 522 -5.84 7.41 39.65
CA ARG A 522 -6.99 6.59 40.08
C ARG A 522 -6.89 5.21 39.47
N ILE A 523 -7.15 4.20 40.28
CA ILE A 523 -7.31 2.80 39.88
C ILE A 523 -8.69 2.39 40.37
N LEU A 524 -9.59 2.10 39.44
CA LEU A 524 -10.96 1.68 39.70
C LEU A 524 -11.04 0.21 39.26
N LEU A 525 -11.22 -0.70 40.22
CA LEU A 525 -11.30 -2.13 39.94
C LEU A 525 -12.72 -2.56 39.58
N GLY A 526 -13.73 -1.87 40.12
CA GLY A 526 -15.11 -1.98 39.68
C GLY A 526 -15.86 -3.14 40.32
N ASP A 527 -16.65 -3.90 39.56
CA ASP A 527 -17.49 -4.97 40.13
C ASP A 527 -16.76 -6.31 40.08
N GLY A 528 -16.52 -6.95 41.23
CA GLY A 528 -16.19 -8.37 41.34
C GLY A 528 -15.13 -8.70 42.39
N ASN A 529 -14.16 -9.57 42.08
CA ASN A 529 -13.22 -10.06 43.11
C ASN A 529 -11.80 -9.79 42.63
N ASP A 530 -11.39 -8.54 42.80
CA ASP A 530 -10.28 -7.99 42.05
C ASP A 530 -8.98 -8.07 42.84
N VAL A 531 -7.89 -8.03 42.08
CA VAL A 531 -6.55 -8.19 42.61
C VAL A 531 -5.65 -7.06 42.15
N ILE A 532 -5.11 -6.33 43.12
CA ILE A 532 -4.09 -5.32 42.85
C ILE A 532 -2.77 -5.71 43.53
N LYS A 533 -1.67 -5.67 42.78
CA LYS A 533 -0.34 -6.11 43.25
C LYS A 533 0.74 -5.08 43.00
N GLY A 534 1.71 -5.04 43.92
CA GLY A 534 2.99 -4.37 43.69
C GLY A 534 2.99 -2.94 44.17
N PHE A 535 3.26 -2.74 45.45
CA PHE A 535 3.35 -1.41 46.04
C PHE A 535 4.68 -1.21 46.76
N GLY A 536 5.15 0.04 46.86
CA GLY A 536 6.28 0.38 47.72
C GLY A 536 7.66 0.23 47.08
N GLY A 537 7.83 0.73 45.85
CA GLY A 537 9.15 1.04 45.31
C GLY A 537 9.92 2.08 46.13
N TYR A 538 11.19 2.24 45.81
CA TYR A 538 12.20 3.11 46.47
C TYR A 538 11.76 4.57 46.77
N PHE A 539 10.65 5.04 46.20
CA PHE A 539 10.17 6.40 46.33
C PHE A 539 8.78 6.42 46.96
N VAL A 540 8.66 7.26 47.98
CA VAL A 540 7.45 7.54 48.75
C VAL A 540 6.31 7.91 47.81
N ASN A 541 5.39 6.95 47.59
CA ASN A 541 4.20 7.05 46.74
C ASN A 541 3.54 8.43 46.88
N SER A 542 3.05 9.02 45.80
CA SER A 542 2.32 10.28 45.91
C SER A 542 0.87 10.07 45.51
N GLY A 543 -0.01 10.02 46.53
CA GLY A 543 -1.46 10.20 46.44
C GLY A 543 -2.23 9.34 45.44
N GLN A 544 -1.86 8.08 45.22
CA GLN A 544 -2.69 7.17 44.42
C GLN A 544 -3.97 6.79 45.17
N PHE A 545 -5.07 6.69 44.44
CA PHE A 545 -6.37 6.26 44.94
C PHE A 545 -6.77 4.94 44.27
N VAL A 546 -7.04 3.94 45.09
CA VAL A 546 -7.53 2.63 44.67
C VAL A 546 -8.95 2.46 45.20
N ASP A 547 -9.87 2.15 44.31
CA ASP A 547 -11.26 1.81 44.60
C ASP A 547 -11.46 0.36 44.18
N GLY A 548 -11.68 -0.52 45.16
CA GLY A 548 -11.97 -1.93 44.88
C GLY A 548 -13.37 -2.12 44.30
N GLY A 549 -14.29 -1.19 44.55
CA GLY A 549 -15.66 -1.26 44.05
C GLY A 549 -16.48 -2.35 44.76
N ALA A 550 -17.27 -3.10 43.99
CA ALA A 550 -18.21 -4.05 44.55
C ALA A 550 -17.72 -5.49 44.48
N GLY A 551 -17.26 -6.03 45.61
CA GLY A 551 -17.21 -7.47 45.81
C GLY A 551 -16.21 -7.88 46.89
N PHE A 552 -15.22 -8.72 46.56
CA PHE A 552 -14.22 -9.15 47.54
C PHE A 552 -12.81 -8.98 47.00
N ASP A 553 -12.22 -7.85 47.36
CA ASP A 553 -11.03 -7.34 46.71
C ASP A 553 -9.78 -7.54 47.56
N THR A 554 -8.67 -7.81 46.88
CA THR A 554 -7.41 -8.19 47.51
C THR A 554 -6.26 -7.32 47.03
N ALA A 555 -5.65 -6.59 47.97
CA ALA A 555 -4.41 -5.84 47.74
C ALA A 555 -3.17 -6.61 48.24
N PHE A 556 -2.24 -6.91 47.34
CA PHE A 556 -0.92 -7.45 47.66
C PHE A 556 0.11 -6.32 47.77
N VAL A 557 0.28 -5.81 49.00
CA VAL A 557 1.03 -4.58 49.31
C VAL A 557 2.52 -4.68 48.97
N GLY A 558 3.11 -5.87 48.91
CA GLY A 558 4.52 -6.06 48.51
C GLY A 558 5.57 -5.56 49.52
N ILE A 559 5.14 -4.99 50.66
CA ILE A 559 6.01 -4.54 51.76
C ILE A 559 5.76 -5.36 53.04
N GLY A 560 6.69 -5.27 53.99
CA GLY A 560 6.48 -5.79 55.34
C GLY A 560 5.47 -4.94 56.10
N PHE A 561 4.64 -5.58 56.94
CA PHE A 561 3.68 -4.89 57.80
C PHE A 561 4.38 -3.87 58.71
N ASN A 562 3.91 -2.63 58.68
CA ASN A 562 4.38 -1.55 59.56
C ASN A 562 3.23 -0.59 59.86
N VAL A 563 2.77 -0.61 61.11
CA VAL A 563 1.68 0.27 61.60
C VAL A 563 1.96 1.76 61.41
N SER A 564 3.23 2.19 61.36
CA SER A 564 3.56 3.61 61.17
C SER A 564 3.21 4.15 59.78
N LEU A 565 2.91 3.26 58.83
CA LEU A 565 2.44 3.62 57.50
C LEU A 565 0.93 3.72 57.43
N LEU A 566 0.21 3.23 58.44
CA LEU A 566 -1.25 3.17 58.40
C LEU A 566 -1.86 4.46 58.93
N SER A 567 -2.93 4.92 58.29
CA SER A 567 -3.85 5.91 58.85
C SER A 567 -5.27 5.65 58.37
N LEU A 568 -6.26 6.08 59.16
CA LEU A 568 -7.67 6.00 58.75
C LEU A 568 -7.92 6.97 57.60
N GLY A 569 -8.77 6.56 56.65
CA GLY A 569 -9.23 7.44 55.58
C GLY A 569 -10.42 8.31 55.99
N ALA A 570 -11.18 8.80 55.01
CA ALA A 570 -12.29 9.71 55.24
C ALA A 570 -13.57 8.99 55.69
N SER A 571 -13.73 7.72 55.29
CA SER A 571 -14.85 6.85 55.59
C SER A 571 -14.42 5.64 56.46
N SER A 572 -15.40 4.81 56.86
CA SER A 572 -15.13 3.52 57.52
C SER A 572 -14.68 2.41 56.56
N GLU A 573 -14.88 2.59 55.26
CA GLU A 573 -14.44 1.68 54.19
C GLU A 573 -13.01 2.04 53.74
N ASP A 574 -12.45 3.15 54.23
CA ASP A 574 -11.16 3.65 53.78
C ASP A 574 -10.00 3.22 54.70
N ILE A 575 -8.84 2.99 54.10
CA ILE A 575 -7.55 2.95 54.80
C ILE A 575 -6.43 3.53 53.94
N ASN A 576 -5.51 4.24 54.57
CA ASN A 576 -4.30 4.73 53.91
C ASN A 576 -3.12 3.85 54.29
N ILE A 577 -2.34 3.42 53.30
CA ILE A 577 -1.06 2.73 53.50
C ILE A 577 0.04 3.59 52.88
N GLY A 578 0.79 4.26 53.75
CA GLY A 578 1.70 5.33 53.40
C GLY A 578 0.92 6.51 52.85
N SER A 579 0.94 6.62 51.53
CA SER A 579 0.39 7.74 50.76
C SER A 579 -0.53 7.28 49.64
N MET A 580 -0.89 6.00 49.67
CA MET A 580 -1.98 5.45 48.87
C MET A 580 -3.21 5.37 49.73
N SER A 581 -4.35 5.68 49.13
CA SER A 581 -5.67 5.57 49.74
C SER A 581 -6.40 4.41 49.10
N PHE A 582 -6.99 3.56 49.93
CA PHE A 582 -7.82 2.44 49.50
C PHE A 582 -9.24 2.68 50.02
N THR A 583 -10.22 2.47 49.18
CA THR A 583 -11.64 2.30 49.54
C THR A 583 -12.10 0.95 49.03
N ASP A 584 -13.04 0.34 49.75
CA ASP A 584 -13.73 -0.87 49.30
C ASP A 584 -12.75 -2.02 48.95
N VAL A 585 -11.78 -2.26 49.84
CA VAL A 585 -10.85 -3.41 49.72
C VAL A 585 -10.89 -4.24 51.00
N GLU A 586 -11.25 -5.52 50.90
CA GLU A 586 -11.47 -6.38 52.06
C GLU A 586 -10.18 -6.94 52.66
N VAL A 587 -9.21 -7.30 51.82
CA VAL A 587 -8.01 -8.05 52.23
C VAL A 587 -6.72 -7.37 51.80
N PHE A 588 -5.80 -7.27 52.75
CA PHE A 588 -4.46 -6.73 52.54
C PHE A 588 -3.41 -7.77 52.89
N ASN A 589 -2.64 -8.19 51.88
CA ASN A 589 -1.56 -9.14 51.98
C ASN A 589 -0.22 -8.41 52.01
N PHE A 590 0.43 -8.40 53.17
CA PHE A 590 1.81 -7.98 53.35
C PHE A 590 2.74 -9.19 53.20
N ASN A 591 4.04 -8.97 52.97
CA ASN A 591 5.00 -10.05 52.69
C ASN A 591 5.05 -11.18 53.74
N ASN A 592 4.60 -10.90 54.98
CA ASN A 592 4.68 -11.85 56.10
C ASN A 592 3.31 -12.17 56.73
N GLN A 593 2.24 -11.42 56.42
CA GLN A 593 0.97 -11.44 57.16
C GLN A 593 -0.18 -10.94 56.28
N SER A 594 -1.39 -11.42 56.56
CA SER A 594 -2.63 -10.99 55.90
C SER A 594 -3.58 -10.40 56.93
N PHE A 595 -4.27 -9.34 56.56
CA PHE A 595 -5.24 -8.66 57.41
C PHE A 595 -6.53 -8.38 56.63
N THR A 596 -7.66 -8.42 57.33
CA THR A 596 -8.88 -7.78 56.83
C THR A 596 -8.79 -6.26 57.04
N LEU A 597 -9.60 -5.47 56.32
CA LEU A 597 -9.71 -4.02 56.55
C LEU A 597 -9.98 -3.68 58.02
N GLU A 598 -10.96 -4.34 58.63
CA GLU A 598 -11.32 -4.16 60.05
C GLU A 598 -10.13 -4.41 60.98
N GLN A 599 -9.32 -5.44 60.70
CA GLN A 599 -8.13 -5.76 61.48
C GLN A 599 -7.07 -4.67 61.33
N LEU A 600 -6.82 -4.17 60.12
CA LEU A 600 -5.87 -3.08 59.92
C LEU A 600 -6.31 -1.79 60.60
N GLN A 601 -7.59 -1.42 60.49
CA GLN A 601 -8.12 -0.24 61.16
C GLN A 601 -8.01 -0.34 62.69
N ALA A 602 -8.21 -1.54 63.25
CA ALA A 602 -8.00 -1.78 64.68
C ALA A 602 -6.55 -1.55 65.12
N GLU A 603 -5.56 -1.91 64.29
CA GLU A 603 -4.14 -1.66 64.55
C GLU A 603 -3.78 -0.16 64.53
N VAL A 604 -4.52 0.68 63.79
CA VAL A 604 -4.31 2.15 63.78
C VAL A 604 -4.84 2.82 65.07
N ILE A 605 -5.87 2.24 65.68
CA ILE A 605 -6.56 2.80 66.84
C ILE A 605 -5.89 2.36 68.16
N ALA A 606 -5.20 1.21 68.15
CA ALA A 606 -4.51 0.62 69.30
C ALA A 606 -3.23 1.37 69.68
#